data_AF-A0A974CKS3-F1
#
_entry.id   AF-A0A974CKS3-F1
#
_cell.length_a   1.000
_cell.length_b   1.000
_cell.length_c   1.000
_cell.angle_alpha   90.00
_cell.angle_beta   90.00
_cell.angle_gamma   90.00
#
_symmetry.space_group_name_H-M   'P 1'
#
loop_
_entity.id
_entity.type
_entity.pdbx_description
1 polymer ?
#
loop_
_entity_poly.entity_id
_entity_poly.type
_entity_poly.pdbx_seq_one_letter_code
_entity_poly.pdbx_strand_id
1 'polypeptide(L)'
;MLFVHVVYVLKCPCGTSYVGKTIRLVNIRIKSHKNAIHNFQANTYTDTSVSRHFANSKHNVCQLKWKVLEVPKSPKGGDRNTQLLQREAQWIRCCT
;
A
#
# COMPACT_ATOMS: atom_id res chain seq x y z
N MET A 1 5.56 15.91 -8.84
CA MET A 1 4.78 14.94 -9.64
C MET A 1 3.75 14.29 -8.73
N LEU A 2 2.46 14.47 -9.04
CA LEU A 2 1.35 13.94 -8.25
C LEU A 2 0.89 12.60 -8.85
N PHE A 3 1.11 11.50 -8.13
CA PHE A 3 0.71 10.18 -8.59
C PHE A 3 -0.66 9.80 -8.03
N VAL A 4 -1.63 9.62 -8.93
CA VAL A 4 -2.96 9.05 -8.66
C VAL A 4 -3.13 7.77 -9.48
N HIS A 5 -4.04 6.88 -9.07
CA HIS A 5 -4.31 5.62 -9.79
C HIS A 5 -3.03 4.79 -9.96
N VAL A 6 -2.47 4.33 -8.83
CA VAL A 6 -1.19 3.61 -8.83
C VAL A 6 -1.28 2.31 -8.06
N VAL A 7 -0.40 1.38 -8.42
CA VAL A 7 -0.03 0.23 -7.60
C VAL A 7 1.29 0.56 -6.91
N TYR A 8 1.36 0.36 -5.61
CA TYR A 8 2.52 0.63 -4.78
C TYR A 8 2.86 -0.56 -3.90
N VAL A 9 4.10 -0.57 -3.43
CA VAL A 9 4.58 -1.54 -2.44
C VAL A 9 5.07 -0.81 -1.20
N LEU A 10 4.73 -1.37 -0.04
CA LEU A 10 5.32 -1.06 1.25
C LEU A 10 6.30 -2.18 1.59
N LYS A 11 7.51 -1.82 2.01
CA LYS A 11 8.57 -2.75 2.39
C LYS A 11 8.91 -2.57 3.87
N CYS A 12 8.88 -3.66 4.60
CA CYS A 12 9.29 -3.75 5.98
C CYS A 12 10.80 -4.06 6.07
N PRO A 13 11.53 -3.57 7.09
CA PRO A 13 12.93 -3.96 7.32
C PRO A 13 13.15 -5.47 7.45
N CYS A 14 12.16 -6.24 7.89
CA CYS A 14 12.26 -7.70 8.01
C CYS A 14 12.07 -8.47 6.69
N GLY A 15 12.01 -7.78 5.55
CA GLY A 15 11.86 -8.40 4.23
C GLY A 15 10.40 -8.61 3.78
N THR A 16 9.42 -8.55 4.68
CA THR A 16 8.00 -8.65 4.32
C THR A 16 7.54 -7.42 3.53
N SER A 17 6.69 -7.62 2.52
CA SER A 17 6.11 -6.55 1.73
C SER A 17 4.59 -6.60 1.66
N TYR A 18 3.97 -5.43 1.51
CA TYR A 18 2.55 -5.29 1.24
C TYR A 18 2.37 -4.56 -0.09
N VAL A 19 1.62 -5.16 -1.01
CA VAL A 19 1.23 -4.55 -2.28
C VAL A 19 -0.18 -4.00 -2.13
N GLY A 20 -0.38 -2.77 -2.60
CA GLY A 20 -1.68 -2.11 -2.55
C GLY A 20 -1.91 -1.21 -3.76
N LYS A 21 -3.18 -0.97 -4.10
CA LYS A 21 -3.56 0.11 -5.04
C LYS A 21 -4.09 1.36 -4.34
N THR A 22 -4.09 2.48 -5.06
CA THR A 22 -4.87 3.66 -4.67
C THR A 22 -5.36 4.45 -5.88
N ILE A 23 -6.60 4.93 -5.80
CA ILE A 23 -7.18 5.89 -6.77
C ILE A 23 -6.88 7.35 -6.36
N ARG A 24 -6.52 7.57 -5.08
CA ARG A 24 -6.18 8.88 -4.53
C ARG A 24 -4.68 9.15 -4.73
N LEU A 25 -4.20 10.31 -4.29
CA LEU A 25 -2.78 10.61 -4.26
C LEU A 25 -2.02 9.61 -3.39
N VAL A 26 -0.96 9.02 -3.95
CA VAL A 26 -0.17 8.00 -3.25
C VAL A 26 0.37 8.52 -1.92
N ASN A 27 0.86 9.76 -1.86
CA ASN A 27 1.38 10.36 -0.64
C ASN A 27 0.34 10.42 0.49
N ILE A 28 -0.94 10.68 0.17
CA ILE A 28 -2.04 10.67 1.15
C ILE A 28 -2.24 9.23 1.67
N ARG A 29 -2.21 8.24 0.78
CA ARG A 29 -2.34 6.83 1.18
C ARG A 29 -1.17 6.35 2.05
N ILE A 30 0.07 6.73 1.70
CA ILE A 30 1.26 6.42 2.50
C ILE A 30 1.17 7.10 3.88
N LYS A 31 0.76 8.37 3.94
CA LYS A 31 0.54 9.06 5.23
C LYS A 31 -0.51 8.35 6.08
N SER A 32 -1.61 7.91 5.48
CA SER A 32 -2.66 7.13 6.17
C SER A 32 -2.12 5.82 6.73
N HIS A 33 -1.31 5.07 5.99
CA HIS A 33 -0.65 3.85 6.49
C HIS A 33 0.29 4.15 7.65
N LYS A 34 1.14 5.18 7.54
CA LYS A 34 2.04 5.58 8.63
C LYS A 34 1.27 5.97 9.89
N ASN A 35 0.15 6.68 9.75
CA ASN A 35 -0.70 7.06 10.87
C ASN A 35 -1.35 5.84 11.53
N ALA A 36 -1.78 4.84 10.74
CA ALA A 36 -2.34 3.59 11.27
C ALA A 36 -1.29 2.74 12.02
N ILE A 37 -0.04 2.72 11.54
CA ILE A 37 1.08 2.06 12.25
C ILE A 37 1.37 2.77 13.57
N HIS A 38 1.47 4.10 13.56
CA HIS A 38 1.78 4.90 14.75
C HIS A 38 0.70 4.78 15.83
N ASN A 39 -0.58 4.81 15.43
CA ASN A 39 -1.73 4.77 16.33
C ASN A 39 -2.44 3.41 16.29
N PHE A 40 -1.66 2.34 16.19
CA PHE A 40 -2.22 0.99 16.09
C PHE A 40 -3.05 0.65 17.34
N GLN A 41 -4.29 0.23 17.13
CA GLN A 41 -5.17 -0.29 18.17
C GLN A 41 -5.98 -1.44 17.59
N ALA A 42 -5.93 -2.61 18.25
CA ALA A 42 -6.65 -3.80 17.80
C ALA A 42 -8.17 -3.56 17.75
N ASN A 43 -8.82 -4.17 16.75
CA ASN A 43 -10.27 -4.06 16.51
C ASN A 43 -10.77 -2.63 16.22
N THR A 44 -9.93 -1.77 15.66
CA THR A 44 -10.30 -0.42 15.21
C THR A 44 -9.98 -0.20 13.74
N TYR A 45 -10.31 0.98 13.19
CA TYR A 45 -9.97 1.31 11.81
C TYR A 45 -8.44 1.40 11.55
N THR A 46 -7.62 1.54 12.60
CA THR A 46 -6.15 1.51 12.48
C THR A 46 -5.60 0.08 12.49
N ASP A 47 -6.45 -0.94 12.71
CA ASP A 47 -6.09 -2.35 12.68
C ASP A 47 -6.03 -2.90 11.25
N THR A 48 -5.04 -2.41 10.50
CA THR A 48 -4.73 -2.90 9.15
C THR A 48 -3.68 -4.02 9.23
N SER A 49 -3.57 -4.85 8.19
CA SER A 49 -2.54 -5.89 8.12
C SER A 49 -1.12 -5.33 8.31
N VAL A 50 -0.85 -4.13 7.77
CA VAL A 50 0.46 -3.46 7.86
C VAL A 50 0.73 -2.99 9.30
N SER A 51 -0.21 -2.26 9.91
CA SER A 51 -0.04 -1.76 11.29
C SER A 51 0.03 -2.88 12.31
N ARG A 52 -0.81 -3.91 12.18
CA ARG A 52 -0.77 -5.13 13.01
C ARG A 52 0.58 -5.84 12.89
N HIS A 53 1.11 -5.99 11.67
CA HIS A 53 2.44 -6.57 11.47
C HIS A 53 3.54 -5.77 12.16
N PHE A 54 3.52 -4.44 12.03
CA PHE A 54 4.52 -3.57 12.68
C PHE A 54 4.45 -3.64 14.21
N ALA A 55 3.24 -3.68 14.78
CA ALA A 55 3.04 -3.84 16.22
C ALA A 55 3.57 -5.19 16.72
N ASN A 56 3.20 -6.30 16.05
CA ASN A 56 3.64 -7.64 16.44
C ASN A 56 5.15 -7.83 16.30
N SER A 57 5.74 -7.24 15.25
CA SER A 57 7.18 -7.36 14.96
C SER A 57 8.03 -6.30 15.66
N LYS A 58 7.41 -5.40 16.45
CA LYS A 58 8.06 -4.27 17.15
C LYS A 58 8.90 -3.38 16.21
N HIS A 59 8.44 -3.18 14.98
CA HIS A 59 9.12 -2.32 14.01
C HIS A 59 8.68 -0.87 14.13
N ASN A 60 9.57 0.05 13.80
CA ASN A 60 9.29 1.48 13.82
C ASN A 60 8.80 1.95 12.44
N VAL A 61 7.79 2.83 12.42
CA VAL A 61 7.25 3.45 11.20
C VAL A 61 8.32 4.16 10.35
N CYS A 62 9.39 4.69 10.96
CA CYS A 62 10.52 5.31 10.26
C CYS A 62 11.29 4.32 9.36
N GLN A 63 11.20 3.02 9.64
CA GLN A 63 11.85 1.97 8.86
C GLN A 63 11.01 1.56 7.63
N LEU A 64 9.74 1.99 7.56
CA LEU A 64 8.86 1.68 6.44
C LEU A 64 9.35 2.36 5.16
N LYS A 65 9.74 1.55 4.18
CA LYS A 65 10.07 2.02 2.82
C LYS A 65 8.87 1.80 1.91
N TRP A 66 8.75 2.62 0.87
CA TRP A 66 7.69 2.46 -0.13
C TRP A 66 8.17 2.84 -1.52
N LYS A 67 7.51 2.31 -2.54
CA LYS A 67 7.78 2.63 -3.95
C LYS A 67 6.50 2.49 -4.78
N VAL A 68 6.35 3.32 -5.80
CA VAL A 68 5.36 3.11 -6.87
C VAL A 68 5.86 1.99 -7.78
N LEU A 69 5.07 0.94 -7.95
CA LEU A 69 5.39 -0.17 -8.86
C LEU A 69 4.92 0.15 -10.28
N GLU A 70 3.69 0.63 -10.41
CA GLU A 70 3.07 0.88 -11.70
C GLU A 70 2.11 2.06 -11.62
N VAL A 71 2.10 2.86 -12.69
CA VAL A 71 1.06 3.84 -12.98
C VAL A 71 0.37 3.37 -14.26
N PRO A 72 -0.72 2.58 -14.16
CA PRO A 72 -1.38 2.05 -15.34
C PRO A 72 -1.86 3.17 -16.25
N LYS A 73 -1.64 3.00 -17.55
CA LYS A 73 -2.21 3.90 -18.56
C LYS A 73 -3.73 3.88 -18.41
N SER A 74 -4.34 5.07 -18.50
CA SER A 74 -5.80 5.18 -18.55
C SER A 74 -6.35 4.24 -19.62
N PRO A 75 -7.33 3.41 -19.29
CA PRO A 75 -7.89 2.46 -20.25
C PRO A 75 -8.58 3.24 -21.37
N LYS A 76 -8.56 2.70 -22.59
CA LYS A 76 -9.28 3.28 -23.75
C LYS A 76 -10.81 3.10 -23.65
N GLY A 77 -11.29 2.47 -22.58
CA GLY A 77 -12.67 2.21 -22.19
C GLY A 77 -12.71 1.29 -20.96
N GLY A 78 -13.74 1.39 -20.12
CA GLY A 78 -13.90 0.57 -18.92
C GLY A 78 -13.44 1.24 -17.61
N ASP A 79 -13.70 0.56 -16.48
CA ASP A 79 -13.44 1.08 -15.14
C ASP A 79 -11.95 1.01 -14.76
N ARG A 80 -11.35 2.17 -14.45
CA ARG A 80 -9.96 2.30 -13.98
C ARG A 80 -9.70 1.53 -12.69
N ASN A 81 -10.69 1.43 -11.81
CA ASN A 81 -10.52 0.73 -10.54
C ASN A 81 -10.41 -0.78 -10.75
N THR A 82 -11.21 -1.34 -11.67
CA THR A 82 -11.07 -2.74 -12.12
C THR A 82 -9.70 -3.02 -12.72
N GLN A 83 -9.17 -2.14 -13.57
CA GLN A 83 -7.81 -2.28 -14.11
C GLN A 83 -6.74 -2.27 -13.00
N LEU A 84 -6.87 -1.38 -12.01
CA LEU A 84 -5.96 -1.34 -10.88
C LEU A 84 -6.02 -2.61 -10.02
N LEU A 85 -7.21 -3.19 -9.80
CA LEU A 85 -7.37 -4.47 -9.09
C LEU A 85 -6.63 -5.60 -9.80
N GLN A 86 -6.75 -5.68 -11.13
CA GLN A 86 -6.06 -6.69 -11.93
C GLN A 86 -4.55 -6.54 -11.84
N ARG A 87 -4.03 -5.31 -11.92
CA ARG A 87 -2.60 -5.02 -11.78
C ARG A 87 -2.10 -5.34 -10.37
N GLU A 88 -2.83 -4.93 -9.34
CA GLU A 88 -2.52 -5.26 -7.94
C GLU A 88 -2.41 -6.78 -7.75
N ALA A 89 -3.38 -7.54 -8.25
CA ALA A 89 -3.36 -9.01 -8.17
C ALA A 89 -2.18 -9.64 -8.93
N GLN A 90 -1.81 -9.08 -10.10
CA GLN A 90 -0.62 -9.51 -10.84
C GLN A 90 0.66 -9.27 -10.04
N TRP A 91 0.80 -8.08 -9.43
CA TRP A 91 1.96 -7.74 -8.61
C TRP A 91 2.06 -8.58 -7.34
N ILE A 92 0.93 -8.88 -6.69
CA ILE A 92 0.88 -9.81 -5.56
C ILE A 92 1.42 -11.18 -6.02
N ARG A 93 0.87 -11.76 -7.10
CA ARG A 93 1.31 -13.06 -7.61
C ARG A 93 2.81 -13.13 -7.96
N CYS A 94 3.42 -12.02 -8.39
CA CYS A 94 4.83 -12.01 -8.77
C CYS A 94 5.80 -11.66 -7.62
N CYS A 95 5.34 -11.00 -6.55
CA CYS A 95 6.21 -10.43 -5.52
C CYS A 95 5.97 -10.97 -4.10
N THR A 96 4.95 -11.80 -3.89
CA THR A 96 4.70 -12.55 -2.66
C THR A 96 4.60 -14.03 -2.95
#